data_AF-A0A9E0FNV5-F1
#
_entry.id   AF-A0A9E0FNV5-F1
#
_cell.length_a   1.000
_cell.length_b   1.000
_cell.length_c   1.000
_cell.angle_alpha   90.00
_cell.angle_beta   90.00
_cell.angle_gamma   90.00
#
_symmetry.space_group_name_H-M   'P 1'
#
loop_
_entity.id
_entity.type
_entity.pdbx_description
1 polymer ?
#
loop_
_entity_poly.entity_id
_entity_poly.type
_entity_poly.pdbx_seq_one_letter_code
_entity_poly.pdbx_strand_id
1 'polypeptide(L)'
;NGVNPPRDLALMLGVASFVPIHYRGYVDPAAGGYRTTWLSERRGWIAPQVVDTGQVGKPTLLLTRDSFSNALTPFLLGHFSRVILTHIDDGFWRQDLIDRFHPDVVMLEVQEHGLGFAMRGSPPVSEAAEAKIEQALPGAPTHGALAPSAPSRGRFVPTSAAPAALAGLDASVPIPTCAVDQALMDARGLVVSGWISDLSAERRPTQGAVRLSGPAGDFVQPLEMNQVRPDVGAYFKRPVVEPSGFSGTLNVRGLPPGVYALRVYRRSPTGWIGCAGPKGLVRP
;
A
#
# COMPACT_ATOMS: atom_id res chain seq x y z
N ASN A 1 -1.03 29.30 -31.52
CA ASN A 1 -2.01 28.24 -31.85
C ASN A 1 -1.80 27.05 -30.95
N GLY A 2 -2.24 27.17 -29.68
CA GLY A 2 -2.01 26.16 -28.65
C GLY A 2 -3.10 25.09 -28.71
N VAL A 3 -2.70 23.85 -28.96
CA VAL A 3 -3.55 22.67 -28.88
C VAL A 3 -4.06 22.55 -27.44
N ASN A 4 -5.39 22.48 -27.24
CA ASN A 4 -6.02 22.30 -25.93
C ASN A 4 -5.38 21.13 -25.18
N PRO A 5 -4.82 21.32 -23.96
CA PRO A 5 -4.43 20.17 -23.16
C PRO A 5 -5.69 19.37 -22.79
N PRO A 6 -5.65 18.03 -22.89
CA PRO A 6 -6.83 17.23 -22.68
C PRO A 6 -7.15 17.11 -21.18
N ARG A 7 -8.46 17.00 -20.90
CA ARG A 7 -9.08 16.38 -19.70
C ARG A 7 -9.38 17.28 -18.53
N ASP A 8 -10.44 18.02 -18.72
CA ASP A 8 -11.18 18.70 -17.68
C ASP A 8 -12.08 17.70 -16.93
N LEU A 9 -11.93 17.57 -15.60
CA LEU A 9 -12.87 16.82 -14.75
C LEU A 9 -14.29 17.36 -14.92
N ALA A 10 -14.44 18.69 -15.12
CA ALA A 10 -15.73 19.26 -15.45
C ALA A 10 -16.22 18.84 -16.86
N LEU A 11 -15.35 18.53 -17.81
CA LEU A 11 -15.75 17.95 -19.10
C LEU A 11 -16.20 16.50 -18.92
N MET A 12 -15.53 15.73 -18.06
CA MET A 12 -15.95 14.38 -17.69
C MET A 12 -17.28 14.36 -16.91
N LEU A 13 -17.52 15.39 -16.09
CA LEU A 13 -18.76 15.58 -15.33
C LEU A 13 -19.85 16.32 -16.13
N GLY A 14 -19.59 16.72 -17.38
CA GLY A 14 -20.54 17.46 -18.23
C GLY A 14 -20.84 18.89 -17.79
N VAL A 15 -20.05 19.47 -16.87
CA VAL A 15 -20.23 20.83 -16.34
C VAL A 15 -19.24 21.86 -16.89
N ALA A 16 -18.35 21.45 -17.80
CA ALA A 16 -17.33 22.32 -18.41
C ALA A 16 -17.88 23.60 -19.04
N SER A 17 -19.09 23.55 -19.61
CA SER A 17 -19.75 24.71 -20.22
C SER A 17 -20.28 25.73 -19.21
N PHE A 18 -20.36 25.37 -17.93
CA PHE A 18 -20.96 26.21 -16.88
C PHE A 18 -19.93 26.84 -15.94
N VAL A 19 -18.67 26.38 -15.97
CA VAL A 19 -17.63 26.87 -15.07
C VAL A 19 -16.39 27.26 -15.88
N PRO A 20 -15.98 28.54 -15.88
CA PRO A 20 -14.71 28.93 -16.47
C PRO A 20 -13.57 28.41 -15.58
N ILE A 21 -12.93 27.32 -16.01
CA ILE A 21 -11.80 26.73 -15.29
C ILE A 21 -10.50 27.18 -15.94
N HIS A 22 -9.71 27.94 -15.18
CA HIS A 22 -8.33 28.25 -15.54
C HIS A 22 -7.38 27.22 -14.92
N TYR A 23 -7.03 26.19 -15.68
CA TYR A 23 -6.03 25.22 -15.24
C TYR A 23 -4.64 25.87 -15.27
N ARG A 24 -3.97 25.91 -14.11
CA ARG A 24 -2.52 26.09 -14.07
C ARG A 24 -1.88 24.73 -14.33
N GLY A 25 -1.49 24.49 -15.57
CA GLY A 25 -0.65 23.35 -15.90
C GLY A 25 0.71 23.50 -15.22
N TYR A 26 1.18 22.46 -14.53
CA TYR A 26 2.58 22.38 -14.15
C TYR A 26 3.38 22.00 -15.39
N VAL A 27 4.33 22.86 -15.76
CA VAL A 27 5.36 22.54 -16.75
C VAL A 27 6.65 22.49 -15.96
N ASP A 28 7.28 21.32 -15.94
CA ASP A 28 8.61 21.18 -15.35
C ASP A 28 9.61 22.02 -16.18
N PRO A 29 10.24 23.06 -15.59
CA PRO A 29 11.23 23.87 -16.31
C PRO A 29 12.44 23.04 -16.78
N ALA A 30 12.73 21.91 -16.13
CA ALA A 30 13.78 20.99 -16.54
C ALA A 30 13.36 20.14 -17.75
N ALA A 31 12.07 19.97 -18.02
CA ALA A 31 11.55 19.21 -19.17
C ALA A 31 11.59 20.04 -20.46
N GLY A 32 12.78 20.55 -20.82
CA GLY A 32 13.00 21.30 -22.05
C GLY A 32 13.09 20.39 -23.28
N GLY A 33 11.99 20.24 -24.01
CA GLY A 33 12.00 19.68 -25.38
C GLY A 33 12.10 18.17 -25.47
N TYR A 34 11.22 17.45 -24.77
CA TYR A 34 11.15 15.99 -24.88
C TYR A 34 10.68 15.54 -26.28
N ARG A 35 11.18 14.38 -26.72
CA ARG A 35 10.77 13.73 -27.98
C ARG A 35 9.90 12.51 -27.68
N THR A 36 8.72 12.49 -28.29
CA THR A 36 7.80 11.36 -28.18
C THR A 36 7.90 10.46 -29.40
N THR A 37 8.12 9.16 -29.19
CA THR A 37 8.05 8.10 -30.20
C THR A 37 6.87 7.18 -29.88
N TRP A 38 5.91 7.06 -30.79
CA TRP A 38 4.77 6.15 -30.64
C TRP A 38 5.19 4.71 -30.98
N LEU A 39 4.76 3.75 -30.16
CA LEU A 39 5.08 2.33 -30.35
C LEU A 39 4.01 1.58 -31.15
N SER A 40 2.95 2.27 -31.56
CA SER A 40 1.84 1.75 -32.35
C SER A 40 1.34 2.79 -33.33
N GLU A 41 0.48 2.38 -34.27
CA GLU A 41 -0.24 3.31 -35.14
C GLU A 41 -1.22 4.20 -34.37
N ARG A 42 -1.76 3.71 -33.23
CA ARG A 42 -2.60 4.49 -32.33
C ARG A 42 -1.79 5.69 -31.82
N ARG A 43 -2.36 6.89 -31.92
CA ARG A 43 -1.80 8.13 -31.37
C ARG A 43 -2.74 8.68 -30.31
N GLY A 44 -2.17 9.19 -29.23
CA GLY A 44 -2.93 9.77 -28.12
C GLY A 44 -2.48 9.22 -26.77
N TRP A 45 -2.92 9.85 -25.69
CA TRP A 45 -2.45 9.56 -24.33
C TRP A 45 -2.56 8.07 -23.88
N ILE A 46 -3.52 7.30 -24.39
CA ILE A 46 -3.62 5.85 -24.12
C ILE A 46 -2.67 4.99 -24.96
N ALA A 47 -2.12 5.53 -26.04
CA ALA A 47 -1.26 4.75 -26.90
C ALA A 47 0.13 4.56 -26.28
N PRO A 48 0.72 3.36 -26.44
CA PRO A 48 2.05 3.11 -25.95
C PRO A 48 3.06 4.03 -26.66
N GLN A 49 3.90 4.70 -25.87
CA GLN A 49 4.84 5.69 -26.37
C GLN A 49 6.09 5.76 -25.49
N VAL A 50 7.19 6.19 -26.09
CA VAL A 50 8.46 6.47 -25.40
C VAL A 50 8.69 7.97 -25.45
N VAL A 51 8.91 8.56 -24.28
CA VAL A 51 9.26 9.97 -24.13
C VAL A 51 10.74 10.05 -23.73
N ASP A 52 11.58 10.46 -24.67
CA ASP A 52 12.98 10.81 -24.38
C ASP A 52 13.00 12.22 -23.80
N THR A 53 13.44 12.39 -22.55
CA THR A 53 13.28 13.65 -21.81
C THR A 53 14.44 14.62 -21.95
N GLY A 54 15.58 14.15 -22.48
CA GLY A 54 16.84 14.90 -22.53
C GLY A 54 17.65 14.86 -21.22
N GLN A 55 17.14 14.23 -20.16
CA GLN A 55 17.81 14.14 -18.85
C GLN A 55 18.89 13.05 -18.83
N VAL A 56 20.04 13.29 -19.45
CA VAL A 56 21.14 12.32 -19.55
C VAL A 56 21.60 11.83 -18.17
N GLY A 57 21.85 10.52 -18.04
CA GLY A 57 22.34 9.90 -16.80
C GLY A 57 21.27 9.65 -15.72
N LYS A 58 20.02 10.05 -15.95
CA LYS A 58 18.87 9.72 -15.09
C LYS A 58 18.33 8.31 -15.39
N PRO A 59 17.63 7.68 -14.43
CA PRO A 59 17.02 6.36 -14.64
C PRO A 59 15.95 6.39 -15.74
N THR A 60 15.55 5.20 -16.19
CA THR A 60 14.47 4.98 -17.14
C THR A 60 13.22 4.44 -16.43
N LEU A 61 12.04 4.94 -16.81
CA LEU A 61 10.75 4.57 -16.20
C LEU A 61 9.85 3.89 -17.22
N LEU A 62 9.28 2.74 -16.88
CA LEU A 62 8.05 2.25 -17.49
C LEU A 62 6.87 2.58 -16.57
N LEU A 63 5.90 3.35 -17.06
CA LEU A 63 4.68 3.70 -16.35
C LEU A 63 3.47 3.15 -17.11
N THR A 64 2.86 2.10 -16.55
CA THR A 64 1.51 1.67 -16.89
C THR A 64 0.53 2.53 -16.12
N ARG A 65 -0.36 3.22 -16.84
CA ARG A 65 -1.17 4.31 -16.26
C ARG A 65 -2.64 4.25 -16.61
N ASP A 66 -3.43 4.96 -15.81
CA ASP A 66 -4.78 5.37 -16.18
C ASP A 66 -4.86 6.89 -16.47
N SER A 67 -6.07 7.43 -16.51
CA SER A 67 -6.32 8.86 -16.76
C SER A 67 -5.69 9.82 -15.74
N PHE A 68 -5.48 9.38 -14.49
CA PHE A 68 -4.98 10.19 -13.38
C PHE A 68 -3.50 10.54 -13.58
N SER A 69 -2.70 9.61 -14.10
CA SER A 69 -1.29 9.86 -14.45
C SER A 69 -1.06 11.00 -15.45
N ASN A 70 -2.08 11.48 -16.17
CA ASN A 70 -1.91 12.68 -17.02
C ASN A 70 -1.49 13.90 -16.19
N ALA A 71 -1.99 14.01 -14.95
CA ALA A 71 -1.59 15.06 -14.02
C ALA A 71 -0.22 14.79 -13.38
N LEU A 72 0.15 13.52 -13.20
CA LEU A 72 1.42 13.12 -12.59
C LEU A 72 2.62 13.25 -13.54
N THR A 73 2.41 12.96 -14.84
CA THR A 73 3.48 12.83 -15.84
C THR A 73 4.43 14.05 -15.86
N PRO A 74 3.95 15.32 -15.84
CA PRO A 74 4.84 16.48 -15.84
C PRO A 74 5.84 16.51 -14.68
N PHE A 75 5.49 15.97 -13.51
CA PHE A 75 6.39 15.90 -12.36
C PHE A 75 7.43 14.80 -12.49
N LEU A 76 7.23 13.82 -13.38
CA LEU A 76 8.15 12.71 -13.57
C LEU A 76 9.23 13.03 -14.62
N LEU A 77 8.92 13.84 -15.63
CA LEU A 77 9.80 14.03 -16.79
C LEU A 77 11.21 14.55 -16.43
N GLY A 78 11.36 15.40 -15.41
CA GLY A 78 12.68 15.89 -14.96
C GLY A 78 13.52 14.86 -14.18
N HIS A 79 12.94 13.73 -13.77
CA HIS A 79 13.61 12.73 -12.93
C HIS A 79 14.11 11.50 -13.70
N PHE A 80 13.68 11.33 -14.94
CA PHE A 80 14.01 10.16 -15.76
C PHE A 80 14.59 10.59 -17.10
N SER A 81 15.56 9.85 -17.64
CA SER A 81 16.13 10.08 -18.97
C SER A 81 15.18 9.67 -20.09
N ARG A 82 14.33 8.68 -19.78
CA ARG A 82 13.31 8.12 -20.67
C ARG A 82 12.11 7.67 -19.86
N VAL A 83 10.92 7.96 -20.36
CA VAL A 83 9.65 7.48 -19.79
C VAL A 83 8.88 6.72 -20.86
N ILE A 84 8.74 5.41 -20.69
CA ILE A 84 7.89 4.53 -21.48
C ILE A 84 6.50 4.58 -20.85
N LEU A 85 5.49 4.97 -21.62
CA LEU A 85 4.12 5.16 -21.17
C LEU A 85 3.22 4.15 -21.88
N THR A 86 2.36 3.47 -21.13
CA THR A 86 1.37 2.52 -21.64
C THR A 86 0.07 2.66 -20.84
N HIS A 87 -1.07 2.30 -21.42
CA HIS A 87 -2.35 2.33 -20.69
C HIS A 87 -2.66 0.97 -20.05
N ILE A 88 -3.39 0.96 -18.95
CA ILE A 88 -3.86 -0.27 -18.29
C ILE A 88 -4.71 -1.16 -19.20
N ASP A 89 -5.39 -0.58 -20.19
CA ASP A 89 -6.16 -1.35 -21.20
C ASP A 89 -5.28 -2.23 -22.09
N ASP A 90 -3.99 -1.90 -22.22
CA ASP A 90 -3.03 -2.71 -22.98
C ASP A 90 -2.39 -3.81 -22.09
N GLY A 91 -2.79 -3.90 -20.82
CA GLY A 91 -2.28 -4.83 -19.82
C GLY A 91 -1.49 -4.15 -18.70
N PHE A 92 -1.57 -4.70 -17.49
CA PHE A 92 -0.99 -4.09 -16.27
C PHE A 92 0.54 -4.08 -16.23
N TRP A 93 1.17 -5.17 -16.68
CA TRP A 93 2.60 -5.40 -16.42
C TRP A 93 3.48 -5.56 -17.67
N ARG A 94 2.97 -5.21 -18.87
CA ARG A 94 3.68 -5.09 -20.17
C ARG A 94 5.09 -5.69 -20.24
N GLN A 95 5.19 -7.02 -20.07
CA GLN A 95 6.47 -7.73 -20.03
C GLN A 95 7.27 -7.51 -21.32
N ASP A 96 6.58 -7.41 -22.45
CA ASP A 96 7.17 -7.10 -23.75
C ASP A 96 7.93 -5.76 -23.76
N LEU A 97 7.47 -4.76 -23.01
CA LEU A 97 8.14 -3.48 -22.89
C LEU A 97 9.25 -3.51 -21.83
N ILE A 98 9.08 -4.28 -20.76
CA ILE A 98 10.12 -4.52 -19.76
C ILE A 98 11.33 -5.18 -20.42
N ASP A 99 11.11 -6.26 -21.17
CA ASP A 99 12.15 -7.02 -21.84
C ASP A 99 12.81 -6.20 -22.96
N ARG A 100 12.04 -5.38 -23.67
CA ARG A 100 12.56 -4.57 -24.79
C ARG A 100 13.37 -3.37 -24.34
N PHE A 101 12.92 -2.67 -23.30
CA PHE A 101 13.51 -1.38 -22.90
C PHE A 101 14.35 -1.44 -21.65
N HIS A 102 14.32 -2.55 -20.91
CA HIS A 102 15.05 -2.75 -19.65
C HIS A 102 14.95 -1.53 -18.70
N PRO A 103 13.72 -1.09 -18.34
CA PRO A 103 13.55 0.09 -17.51
C PRO A 103 14.19 -0.11 -16.12
N ASP A 104 14.75 0.95 -15.55
CA ASP A 104 15.30 0.93 -14.19
C ASP A 104 14.18 0.88 -13.14
N VAL A 105 13.03 1.47 -13.46
CA VAL A 105 11.85 1.54 -12.60
C VAL A 105 10.61 1.12 -13.40
N VAL A 106 9.79 0.24 -12.82
CA VAL A 106 8.45 -0.10 -13.34
C VAL A 106 7.41 0.40 -12.33
N MET A 107 6.48 1.23 -12.80
CA MET A 107 5.41 1.80 -12.00
C MET A 107 4.07 1.46 -12.62
N LEU A 108 3.16 0.99 -11.78
CA LEU A 108 1.76 0.81 -12.10
C LEU A 108 0.95 1.84 -11.33
N GLU A 109 0.22 2.68 -12.06
CA GLU A 109 -0.72 3.65 -11.51
C GLU A 109 -2.13 3.26 -11.96
N VAL A 110 -2.99 3.01 -10.97
CA VAL A 110 -4.38 2.60 -11.19
C VAL A 110 -5.24 3.09 -10.03
N GLN A 111 -6.45 3.55 -10.33
CA GLN A 111 -7.48 3.81 -9.32
C GLN A 111 -7.78 2.57 -8.45
N GLU A 112 -8.23 2.79 -7.21
CA GLU A 112 -8.41 1.72 -6.21
C GLU A 112 -9.30 0.57 -6.70
N HIS A 113 -10.32 0.87 -7.52
CA HIS A 113 -11.21 -0.15 -8.07
C HIS A 113 -10.51 -1.11 -9.05
N GLY A 114 -9.42 -0.69 -9.68
CA GLY A 114 -8.61 -1.52 -10.59
C GLY A 114 -7.57 -2.38 -9.87
N LEU A 115 -7.29 -2.11 -8.59
CA LEU A 115 -6.23 -2.78 -7.83
C LEU A 115 -6.40 -4.31 -7.80
N GLY A 116 -7.63 -4.79 -7.64
CA GLY A 116 -7.92 -6.22 -7.58
C GLY A 116 -7.56 -6.99 -8.86
N PHE A 117 -7.58 -6.33 -10.01
CA PHE A 117 -7.15 -6.89 -11.28
C PHE A 117 -5.64 -6.72 -11.48
N ALA A 118 -5.13 -5.54 -11.15
CA ALA A 118 -3.73 -5.20 -11.40
C ALA A 118 -2.75 -5.99 -10.51
N MET A 119 -3.16 -6.32 -9.27
CA MET A 119 -2.35 -7.11 -8.35
C MET A 119 -2.34 -8.62 -8.68
N ARG A 120 -3.19 -9.08 -9.61
CA ARG A 120 -3.15 -10.48 -10.06
C ARG A 120 -2.12 -10.63 -11.17
N GLY A 121 -1.03 -11.33 -10.88
CA GLY A 121 -0.01 -11.67 -11.88
C GLY A 121 1.02 -10.57 -12.14
N SER A 122 1.45 -9.85 -11.10
CA SER A 122 2.67 -9.05 -11.18
C SER A 122 3.86 -9.94 -11.57
N PRO A 123 4.74 -9.48 -12.49
CA PRO A 123 5.91 -10.24 -12.87
C PRO A 123 6.81 -10.44 -11.65
N PRO A 124 7.50 -11.59 -11.56
CA PRO A 124 8.47 -11.80 -10.50
C PRO A 124 9.57 -10.74 -10.61
N VAL A 125 10.12 -10.34 -9.47
CA VAL A 125 11.32 -9.51 -9.46
C VAL A 125 12.45 -10.31 -10.12
N SER A 126 13.21 -9.68 -11.03
CA SER A 126 14.35 -10.37 -11.64
C SER A 126 15.48 -10.53 -10.62
N GLU A 127 16.29 -11.59 -10.73
CA GLU A 127 17.44 -11.82 -9.82
C GLU A 127 18.39 -10.60 -9.75
N ALA A 128 18.60 -9.94 -10.88
CA ALA A 128 19.42 -8.73 -10.95
C ALA A 128 18.79 -7.54 -10.20
N ALA A 129 17.46 -7.42 -10.23
CA ALA A 129 16.74 -6.40 -9.46
C ALA A 129 16.73 -6.76 -7.97
N GLU A 130 16.53 -8.03 -7.60
CA GLU A 130 16.64 -8.51 -6.22
C GLU A 130 18.02 -8.19 -5.63
N ALA A 131 19.10 -8.52 -6.35
CA ALA A 131 20.47 -8.23 -5.92
C ALA A 131 20.72 -6.72 -5.72
N LYS A 132 20.19 -5.87 -6.61
CA LYS A 132 20.27 -4.40 -6.46
C LYS A 132 19.48 -3.91 -5.24
N ILE A 133 18.28 -4.45 -5.01
CA ILE A 133 17.46 -4.13 -3.84
C ILE A 133 18.22 -4.53 -2.57
N GLU A 134 18.74 -5.76 -2.50
CA GLU A 134 19.52 -6.25 -1.36
C GLU A 134 20.77 -5.40 -1.09
N GLN A 135 21.44 -4.91 -2.13
CA GLN A 135 22.58 -4.00 -2.00
C GLN A 135 22.18 -2.58 -1.54
N ALA A 136 20.98 -2.13 -1.89
CA ALA A 136 20.47 -0.79 -1.52
C ALA A 136 19.85 -0.74 -0.12
N LEU A 137 19.30 -1.85 0.38
CA LEU A 137 18.65 -1.94 1.70
C LEU A 137 19.52 -1.49 2.89
N PRO A 138 20.84 -1.79 2.98
CA PRO A 138 21.68 -1.36 4.10
C PRO A 138 21.87 0.16 4.22
N GLY A 139 21.60 0.92 3.15
CA GLY A 139 21.80 2.37 3.08
C GLY A 139 20.52 3.20 2.98
N ALA A 140 19.34 2.56 2.92
CA ALA A 140 18.07 3.28 2.81
C ALA A 140 17.74 3.99 4.13
N PRO A 141 17.46 5.31 4.13
CA PRO A 141 16.96 5.98 5.32
C PRO A 141 15.65 5.33 5.75
N THR A 142 15.65 4.68 6.92
CA THR A 142 14.44 4.17 7.57
C THR A 142 13.54 5.34 7.94
N HIS A 143 12.66 5.72 7.03
CA HIS A 143 11.55 6.61 7.34
C HIS A 143 10.57 5.87 8.24
N GLY A 144 10.68 6.10 9.55
CA GLY A 144 9.62 5.82 10.53
C GLY A 144 9.14 4.37 10.59
N ALA A 145 9.97 3.38 10.23
CA ALA A 145 9.68 2.00 10.59
C ALA A 145 9.56 1.96 12.11
N LEU A 146 8.37 1.66 12.62
CA LEU A 146 8.16 1.35 14.03
C LEU A 146 9.25 0.37 14.42
N ALA A 147 10.11 0.75 15.36
CA ALA A 147 11.20 -0.10 15.80
C ALA A 147 10.60 -1.48 16.10
N PRO A 148 11.16 -2.58 15.55
CA PRO A 148 10.62 -3.91 15.78
C PRO A 148 10.53 -4.10 17.29
N SER A 149 9.31 -4.20 17.79
CA SER A 149 9.06 -4.50 19.19
C SER A 149 9.65 -5.87 19.47
N ALA A 150 10.32 -5.98 20.63
CA ALA A 150 10.90 -7.24 21.06
C ALA A 150 9.85 -8.37 20.91
N PRO A 151 10.26 -9.57 20.45
CA PRO A 151 9.32 -10.66 20.23
C PRO A 151 8.51 -10.89 21.50
N SER A 152 7.18 -10.87 21.36
CA SER A 152 6.31 -11.06 22.50
C SER A 152 6.58 -12.46 23.08
N ARG A 153 6.75 -12.55 24.40
CA ARG A 153 7.03 -13.82 25.09
C ARG A 153 5.82 -14.78 25.11
N GLY A 154 4.67 -14.32 24.63
CA GLY A 154 3.44 -15.11 24.56
C GLY A 154 3.52 -16.21 23.48
N ARG A 155 2.58 -17.14 23.56
CA ARG A 155 2.29 -18.10 22.49
C ARG A 155 0.81 -17.99 22.14
N PHE A 156 0.48 -18.32 20.90
CA PHE A 156 -0.90 -18.57 20.53
C PHE A 156 -1.48 -19.72 21.36
N VAL A 157 -2.63 -19.46 21.97
CA VAL A 157 -3.42 -20.47 22.68
C VAL A 157 -4.80 -20.60 22.02
N PRO A 158 -5.44 -21.79 22.07
CA PRO A 158 -6.83 -21.92 21.65
C PRO A 158 -7.71 -20.89 22.38
N THR A 159 -8.72 -20.34 21.71
CA THR A 159 -9.65 -19.37 22.33
C THR A 159 -10.33 -19.92 23.58
N SER A 160 -10.57 -21.23 23.66
CA SER A 160 -11.10 -21.91 24.86
C SER A 160 -10.17 -21.87 26.07
N ALA A 161 -8.86 -21.64 25.86
CA ALA A 161 -7.84 -21.51 26.89
C ALA A 161 -7.32 -20.06 26.99
N ALA A 162 -8.02 -19.09 26.38
CA ALA A 162 -7.61 -17.70 26.41
C ALA A 162 -7.62 -17.15 27.85
N PRO A 163 -6.67 -16.28 28.21
CA PRO A 163 -6.71 -15.58 29.49
C PRO A 163 -8.03 -14.81 29.65
N ALA A 164 -8.52 -14.67 30.88
CA ALA A 164 -9.75 -13.91 31.18
C ALA A 164 -9.71 -12.47 30.63
N ALA A 165 -8.51 -11.87 30.53
CA ALA A 165 -8.30 -10.56 29.92
C ALA A 165 -8.71 -10.48 28.44
N LEU A 166 -8.80 -11.61 27.74
CA LEU A 166 -9.21 -11.73 26.33
C LEU A 166 -10.64 -12.28 26.17
N ALA A 167 -11.40 -12.41 27.27
CA ALA A 167 -12.79 -12.85 27.19
C ALA A 167 -13.63 -11.85 26.36
N GLY A 168 -14.59 -12.38 25.62
CA GLY A 168 -15.55 -11.59 24.83
C GLY A 168 -15.02 -11.05 23.49
N LEU A 169 -13.86 -11.54 23.00
CA LEU A 169 -13.37 -11.20 21.66
C LEU A 169 -14.37 -11.56 20.55
N ASP A 170 -15.19 -12.60 20.75
CA ASP A 170 -16.20 -13.01 19.78
C ASP A 170 -17.37 -12.03 19.67
N ALA A 171 -17.59 -11.21 20.69
CA ALA A 171 -18.57 -10.12 20.68
C ALA A 171 -17.99 -8.81 20.10
N SER A 172 -16.81 -8.86 19.44
CA SER A 172 -16.20 -7.66 18.90
C SER A 172 -17.05 -7.01 17.81
N VAL A 173 -17.08 -5.68 17.79
CA VAL A 173 -17.69 -4.91 16.72
C VAL A 173 -16.64 -4.62 15.64
N PRO A 174 -16.87 -4.98 14.36
CA PRO A 174 -16.04 -4.51 13.26
C PRO A 174 -16.15 -2.99 13.14
N ILE A 175 -15.01 -2.30 13.00
CA ILE A 175 -15.00 -0.84 12.85
C ILE A 175 -14.40 -0.44 11.49
N PRO A 176 -14.87 0.64 10.88
CA PRO A 176 -14.28 1.18 9.64
C PRO A 176 -12.97 1.94 9.90
N THR A 177 -12.65 2.23 11.16
CA THR A 177 -11.53 3.07 11.59
C THR A 177 -10.36 2.22 12.07
N CYS A 178 -9.85 1.39 11.17
CA CYS A 178 -8.68 0.56 11.41
C CYS A 178 -7.96 0.20 10.10
N ALA A 179 -6.69 -0.18 10.20
CA ALA A 179 -5.96 -0.85 9.13
C ALA A 179 -4.92 -1.83 9.69
N VAL A 180 -4.67 -2.90 8.94
CA VAL A 180 -3.51 -3.78 9.12
C VAL A 180 -2.53 -3.45 8.01
N ASP A 181 -1.47 -2.72 8.36
CA ASP A 181 -0.48 -2.22 7.41
C ASP A 181 0.48 -3.34 6.97
N GLN A 182 0.81 -4.25 7.90
CA GLN A 182 1.67 -5.41 7.64
C GLN A 182 1.16 -6.65 8.36
N ALA A 183 1.21 -7.79 7.66
CA ALA A 183 1.00 -9.12 8.24
C ALA A 183 1.78 -10.16 7.43
N LEU A 184 2.90 -10.63 7.98
CA LEU A 184 3.78 -11.62 7.36
C LEU A 184 4.00 -12.78 8.32
N MET A 185 3.73 -13.99 7.88
CA MET A 185 3.90 -15.21 8.67
C MET A 185 4.96 -16.11 8.03
N ASP A 186 5.92 -16.56 8.84
CA ASP A 186 6.91 -17.56 8.47
C ASP A 186 7.18 -18.53 9.64
N ALA A 187 8.20 -19.38 9.51
CA ALA A 187 8.58 -20.33 10.57
C ALA A 187 9.12 -19.66 11.85
N ARG A 188 9.55 -18.39 11.77
CA ARG A 188 10.13 -17.62 12.89
C ARG A 188 9.05 -16.89 13.67
N GLY A 189 7.98 -16.44 13.02
CA GLY A 189 6.93 -15.68 13.69
C GLY A 189 5.86 -15.12 12.76
N LEU A 190 4.94 -14.39 13.36
CA LEU A 190 4.01 -13.49 12.67
C LEU A 190 4.43 -12.06 12.98
N VAL A 191 4.90 -11.33 11.97
CA VAL A 191 5.12 -9.89 12.04
C VAL A 191 3.81 -9.20 11.67
N VAL A 192 3.31 -8.34 12.55
CA VAL A 192 2.03 -7.66 12.37
C VAL A 192 2.11 -6.21 12.83
N SER A 193 1.59 -5.28 12.03
CA SER A 193 1.53 -3.85 12.38
C SER A 193 0.33 -3.16 11.74
N GLY A 194 -0.07 -2.02 12.30
CA GLY A 194 -1.24 -1.28 11.85
C GLY A 194 -1.76 -0.31 12.90
N TRP A 195 -3.05 0.02 12.81
CA TRP A 195 -3.73 0.88 13.76
C TRP A 195 -5.22 0.52 13.93
N ILE A 196 -5.75 0.72 15.13
CA ILE A 196 -7.18 0.53 15.45
C ILE A 196 -7.65 1.66 16.37
N SER A 197 -8.75 2.30 15.99
CA SER A 197 -9.29 3.43 16.74
C SER A 197 -10.81 3.45 16.75
N ASP A 198 -11.43 3.60 17.93
CA ASP A 198 -12.86 3.93 18.06
C ASP A 198 -13.14 5.44 17.89
N LEU A 199 -12.10 6.23 17.57
CA LEU A 199 -12.11 7.69 17.55
C LEU A 199 -12.65 8.34 18.84
N SER A 200 -12.71 7.63 19.96
CA SER A 200 -13.14 8.24 21.22
C SER A 200 -12.06 9.17 21.77
N ALA A 201 -12.49 10.19 22.52
CA ALA A 201 -11.61 11.10 23.24
C ALA A 201 -11.19 10.55 24.62
N GLU A 202 -11.73 9.40 25.01
CA GLU A 202 -11.46 8.78 26.31
C GLU A 202 -10.08 8.12 26.33
N ARG A 203 -9.49 8.02 27.52
CA ARG A 203 -8.24 7.28 27.70
C ARG A 203 -8.46 5.83 27.33
N ARG A 204 -7.64 5.37 26.39
CA ARG A 204 -7.86 4.08 25.77
C ARG A 204 -7.14 2.96 26.52
N PRO A 205 -7.79 1.81 26.71
CA PRO A 205 -7.10 0.61 27.16
C PRO A 205 -5.90 0.28 26.25
N THR A 206 -4.82 -0.20 26.86
CA THR A 206 -3.63 -0.74 26.18
C THR A 206 -3.81 -2.19 25.74
N GLN A 207 -4.93 -2.83 26.12
CA GLN A 207 -5.16 -4.24 25.84
C GLN A 207 -5.49 -4.46 24.37
N GLY A 208 -4.69 -5.33 23.75
CA GLY A 208 -4.87 -5.79 22.38
C GLY A 208 -4.69 -7.29 22.26
N ALA A 209 -5.20 -7.84 21.15
CA ALA A 209 -5.02 -9.23 20.81
C ALA A 209 -4.98 -9.45 19.31
N VAL A 210 -4.34 -10.54 18.91
CA VAL A 210 -4.42 -11.11 17.56
C VAL A 210 -5.19 -12.42 17.64
N ARG A 211 -6.13 -12.62 16.72
CA ARG A 211 -6.77 -13.93 16.46
C ARG A 211 -6.34 -14.45 15.10
N LEU A 212 -5.95 -15.72 15.07
CA LEU A 212 -5.73 -16.49 13.87
C LEU A 212 -6.79 -17.59 13.80
N SER A 213 -7.64 -17.51 12.78
CA SER A 213 -8.69 -18.50 12.51
C SER A 213 -8.23 -19.42 11.39
N GLY A 214 -8.11 -20.72 11.67
CA GLY A 214 -7.58 -21.69 10.71
C GLY A 214 -8.18 -23.10 10.88
N PRO A 215 -7.59 -24.12 10.23
CA PRO A 215 -8.16 -25.47 10.16
C PRO A 215 -8.25 -26.17 11.52
N ALA A 216 -7.37 -25.82 12.46
CA ALA A 216 -7.36 -26.36 13.81
C ALA A 216 -8.17 -25.52 14.82
N GLY A 217 -8.97 -24.57 14.33
CA GLY A 217 -9.76 -23.65 15.14
C GLY A 217 -9.14 -22.26 15.30
N ASP A 218 -9.61 -21.54 16.32
CA ASP A 218 -9.21 -20.17 16.59
C ASP A 218 -8.14 -20.11 17.69
N PHE A 219 -7.09 -19.35 17.40
CA PHE A 219 -5.99 -19.12 18.32
C PHE A 219 -5.81 -17.64 18.60
N VAL A 220 -5.51 -17.29 19.85
CA VAL A 220 -5.31 -15.91 20.27
C VAL A 220 -3.98 -15.70 20.98
N GLN A 221 -3.43 -14.51 20.80
CA GLN A 221 -2.24 -14.04 21.52
C GLN A 221 -2.39 -12.54 21.85
N PRO A 222 -2.00 -12.08 23.05
CA PRO A 222 -1.96 -10.66 23.37
C PRO A 222 -1.06 -9.86 22.42
N LEU A 223 -1.43 -8.60 22.17
CA LEU A 223 -0.67 -7.66 21.35
C LEU A 223 -0.60 -6.31 22.07
N GLU A 224 0.59 -5.74 22.11
CA GLU A 224 0.81 -4.39 22.65
C GLU A 224 0.17 -3.34 21.74
N MET A 225 -0.61 -2.44 22.35
CA MET A 225 -1.28 -1.34 21.69
C MET A 225 -0.65 0.01 22.06
N ASN A 226 -1.25 1.10 21.61
CA ASN A 226 -0.88 2.48 21.92
C ASN A 226 0.48 2.89 21.36
N GLN A 227 0.93 2.25 20.29
CA GLN A 227 2.03 2.81 19.52
C GLN A 227 1.58 4.11 18.86
N VAL A 228 2.49 5.08 18.82
CA VAL A 228 2.19 6.44 18.34
C VAL A 228 2.12 6.44 16.82
N ARG A 229 1.02 6.98 16.30
CA ARG A 229 0.68 7.13 14.88
C ARG A 229 0.26 8.58 14.59
N PRO A 230 1.22 9.50 14.45
CA PRO A 230 0.94 10.91 14.19
C PRO A 230 0.18 11.11 12.88
N ASP A 231 0.42 10.25 11.90
CA ASP A 231 -0.27 10.20 10.61
C ASP A 231 -1.77 9.95 10.78
N VAL A 232 -2.15 9.02 11.66
CA VAL A 232 -3.57 8.72 11.97
C VAL A 232 -4.22 9.89 12.70
N GLY A 233 -3.51 10.47 13.67
CA GLY A 233 -3.97 11.69 14.37
C GLY A 233 -4.21 12.86 13.41
N ALA A 234 -3.30 13.09 12.48
CA ALA A 234 -3.40 14.13 11.45
C ALA A 234 -4.55 13.87 10.48
N TYR A 235 -4.70 12.63 9.98
CA TYR A 235 -5.76 12.25 9.04
C TYR A 235 -7.15 12.52 9.62
N PHE A 236 -7.39 12.09 10.87
CA PHE A 236 -8.66 12.32 11.54
C PHE A 236 -8.77 13.71 12.18
N LYS A 237 -7.73 14.55 12.09
CA LYS A 237 -7.63 15.88 12.75
C LYS A 237 -7.87 15.80 14.26
N ARG A 238 -7.39 14.72 14.89
CA ARG A 238 -7.63 14.38 16.30
C ARG A 238 -6.36 13.81 16.93
N PRO A 239 -5.49 14.64 17.54
CA PRO A 239 -4.26 14.18 18.19
C PRO A 239 -4.48 13.11 19.26
N VAL A 240 -5.67 13.09 19.91
CA VAL A 240 -6.05 12.07 20.89
C VAL A 240 -6.07 10.64 20.34
N VAL A 241 -6.10 10.46 19.01
CA VAL A 241 -6.09 9.13 18.36
C VAL A 241 -4.71 8.68 17.89
N GLU A 242 -3.66 9.48 18.12
CA GLU A 242 -2.28 9.09 17.85
C GLU A 242 -1.86 7.77 18.53
N PRO A 243 -2.24 7.43 19.78
CA PRO A 243 -1.98 6.11 20.36
C PRO A 243 -2.97 5.05 19.80
N SER A 244 -3.07 4.95 18.48
CA SER A 244 -3.87 3.97 17.75
C SER A 244 -3.09 2.78 17.22
N GLY A 245 -1.76 2.89 17.18
CA GLY A 245 -0.90 1.92 16.55
C GLY A 245 -0.71 0.63 17.35
N PHE A 246 -0.38 -0.41 16.59
CA PHE A 246 0.17 -1.66 17.09
C PHE A 246 1.31 -2.12 16.17
N SER A 247 2.29 -2.80 16.76
CA SER A 247 3.35 -3.51 16.03
C SER A 247 3.91 -4.60 16.92
N GLY A 248 4.10 -5.79 16.37
CA GLY A 248 4.53 -6.96 17.14
C GLY A 248 5.13 -8.05 16.26
N THR A 249 6.11 -8.74 16.82
CA THR A 249 6.48 -10.09 16.35
C THR A 249 5.89 -11.12 17.33
N LEU A 250 4.94 -11.91 16.85
CA LEU A 250 4.21 -12.92 17.60
C LEU A 250 4.76 -14.32 17.33
N ASN A 251 4.81 -15.14 18.39
CA ASN A 251 5.38 -16.47 18.31
C ASN A 251 4.35 -17.48 17.80
N VAL A 252 4.59 -18.01 16.61
CA VAL A 252 3.73 -19.02 15.96
C VAL A 252 4.09 -20.46 16.35
N ARG A 253 5.01 -20.68 17.28
CA ARG A 253 5.30 -22.02 17.82
C ARG A 253 4.09 -22.54 18.59
N GLY A 254 3.57 -23.69 18.15
CA GLY A 254 2.37 -24.30 18.72
C GLY A 254 1.12 -24.11 17.86
N LEU A 255 1.17 -23.28 16.82
CA LEU A 255 0.15 -23.28 15.77
C LEU A 255 0.38 -24.48 14.84
N PRO A 256 -0.65 -25.30 14.58
CA PRO A 256 -0.60 -26.33 13.55
C PRO A 256 -0.27 -25.74 12.17
N PRO A 257 0.36 -26.52 11.27
CA PRO A 257 0.51 -26.11 9.88
C PRO A 257 -0.86 -25.87 9.23
N GLY A 258 -0.96 -24.83 8.39
CA GLY A 258 -2.21 -24.50 7.72
C GLY A 258 -2.34 -23.05 7.29
N VAL A 259 -3.51 -22.73 6.74
CA VAL A 259 -3.86 -21.40 6.25
C VAL A 259 -4.75 -20.70 7.27
N TYR A 260 -4.39 -19.47 7.63
CA TYR A 260 -5.04 -18.68 8.67
C TYR A 260 -5.59 -17.36 8.14
N ALA A 261 -6.72 -16.93 8.71
CA ALA A 261 -7.26 -15.59 8.58
C ALA A 261 -6.90 -14.76 9.84
N LEU A 262 -6.41 -13.54 9.62
CA LEU A 262 -6.01 -12.63 10.69
C LEU A 262 -7.15 -11.69 11.10
N ARG A 263 -7.33 -11.51 12.41
CA ARG A 263 -8.02 -10.35 12.99
C ARG A 263 -7.21 -9.77 14.13
N VAL A 264 -7.18 -8.44 14.22
CA VAL A 264 -6.53 -7.71 15.31
C VAL A 264 -7.62 -7.01 16.11
N TYR A 265 -7.50 -7.04 17.44
CA TYR A 265 -8.52 -6.56 18.36
C TYR A 265 -7.92 -5.59 19.34
N ARG A 266 -8.70 -4.57 19.68
CA ARG A 266 -8.37 -3.59 20.70
C ARG A 266 -9.53 -3.47 21.69
N ARG A 267 -9.22 -3.32 22.96
CA ARG A 267 -10.22 -3.01 23.98
C ARG A 267 -10.59 -1.52 23.91
N SER A 268 -11.87 -1.22 23.85
CA SER A 268 -12.47 0.11 23.95
C SER A 268 -13.35 0.21 25.21
N PRO A 269 -13.83 1.41 25.58
CA PRO A 269 -14.79 1.59 26.67
C PRO A 269 -16.09 0.78 26.50
N THR A 270 -16.53 0.57 25.26
CA THR A 270 -17.80 -0.10 24.94
C THR A 270 -17.65 -1.60 24.67
N GLY A 271 -16.42 -2.14 24.65
CA GLY A 271 -16.17 -3.55 24.40
C GLY A 271 -14.92 -3.78 23.56
N TRP A 272 -14.89 -4.91 22.83
CA TRP A 272 -13.84 -5.16 21.86
C TRP A 272 -14.20 -4.57 20.51
N ILE A 273 -13.24 -3.90 19.88
CA ILE A 273 -13.32 -3.48 18.47
C ILE A 273 -12.30 -4.27 17.66
N GLY A 274 -12.65 -4.63 16.44
CA GLY A 274 -11.86 -5.54 15.62
C GLY A 274 -11.55 -5.00 14.23
N CYS A 275 -10.34 -5.26 13.77
CA CYS A 275 -9.87 -5.03 12.41
C CYS A 275 -9.63 -6.35 11.69
N ALA A 276 -10.19 -6.50 10.48
CA ALA A 276 -9.90 -7.64 9.63
C ALA A 276 -8.54 -7.44 8.94
N GLY A 277 -7.66 -8.42 9.05
CA GLY A 277 -6.40 -8.49 8.31
C GLY A 277 -6.52 -9.37 7.06
N PRO A 278 -5.39 -9.71 6.41
CA PRO A 278 -5.40 -10.63 5.30
C PRO A 278 -5.94 -12.01 5.67
N LYS A 279 -6.51 -12.65 4.66
CA LYS A 279 -6.82 -14.08 4.64
C LYS A 279 -5.69 -14.77 3.87
N GLY A 280 -5.25 -15.94 4.32
CA GLY A 280 -4.24 -16.70 3.58
C GLY A 280 -2.84 -16.69 4.20
N LEU A 281 -2.70 -16.35 5.49
CA LEU A 281 -1.40 -16.46 6.16
C LEU A 281 -1.03 -17.93 6.31
N VAL A 282 0.09 -18.34 5.71
CA VAL A 282 0.51 -19.73 5.68
C VAL A 282 1.47 -19.99 6.84
N ARG A 283 1.10 -20.93 7.72
CA ARG A 283 2.03 -21.57 8.64
C ARG A 283 2.58 -22.82 7.96
N PRO A 284 3.85 -22.83 7.52
CA PRO A 284 4.48 -24.02 6.97
C PRO A 284 4.65 -25.10 8.03
#